data_AF-A0ABD5SL56-F1
#
_entry.id   AF-A0ABD5SL56-F1
#
_cell.length_a   1.000
_cell.length_b   1.000
_cell.length_c   1.000
_cell.angle_alpha   90.00
_cell.angle_beta   90.00
_cell.angle_gamma   90.00
#
_symmetry.space_group_name_H-M   'P 1'
#
loop_
_entity.id
_entity.type
_entity.pdbx_description
1 polymer ?
#
loop_
_entity_poly.entity_id
_entity_poly.type
_entity_poly.pdbx_seq_one_letter_code
_entity_poly.pdbx_strand_id
1 'polypeptide(L)'
;MPQYTDITNATVTVEHIGGIDHCELSVSPGITVLMGRNATNRPSFLRAVAGVLGGSAATVKSDADEGAVKLDLNGETYTRHYARRNGETVATGGAPYTEHSNLVDLFACILETNPARRAVERGDDIRDVIMRPVDTDEIQERI
;
A
#
# COMPACT_ATOMS: atom_id res chain seq x y z
N MET A 1 1.08 28.34 22.72
CA MET A 1 0.58 27.82 21.43
C MET A 1 1.44 26.63 21.06
N PRO A 2 0.89 25.46 20.72
CA PRO A 2 1.72 24.36 20.24
C PRO A 2 2.32 24.79 18.90
N GLN A 3 3.64 24.75 18.79
CA GLN A 3 4.33 24.88 17.52
C GLN A 3 3.90 23.69 16.67
N TYR A 4 3.24 23.95 15.55
CA TYR A 4 2.91 22.92 14.57
C TYR A 4 4.24 22.48 13.98
N THR A 5 4.71 21.30 14.39
CA THR A 5 5.86 20.62 13.80
C THR A 5 5.76 20.70 12.28
N ASP A 6 6.87 21.02 11.61
CA ASP A 6 6.92 21.15 10.14
C ASP A 6 6.08 20.07 9.47
N ILE A 7 5.12 20.53 8.67
CA ILE A 7 4.17 19.69 7.95
C ILE A 7 4.95 19.02 6.81
N THR A 8 5.60 17.89 7.07
CA THR A 8 6.41 17.23 6.04
C THR A 8 5.50 16.61 4.99
N ASN A 9 5.69 17.01 3.73
CA ASN A 9 5.08 16.33 2.60
C ASN A 9 5.63 14.90 2.49
N ALA A 10 4.77 13.96 2.11
CA ALA A 10 5.20 12.63 1.69
C ALA A 10 5.49 12.65 0.19
N THR A 11 6.67 12.25 -0.25
CA THR A 11 6.98 12.10 -1.68
C THR A 11 7.02 10.64 -2.04
N VAL A 12 6.19 10.24 -3.01
CA VAL A 12 6.13 8.87 -3.52
C VAL A 12 6.71 8.84 -4.93
N THR A 13 7.75 8.06 -5.13
CA THR A 13 8.34 7.78 -6.45
C THR A 13 8.02 6.33 -6.83
N VAL A 14 7.49 6.12 -8.03
CA VAL A 14 7.05 4.82 -8.55
C VAL A 14 7.76 4.54 -9.88
N GLU A 15 8.31 3.34 -10.03
CA GLU A 15 8.96 2.87 -11.25
C GLU A 15 8.41 1.50 -11.65
N HIS A 16 7.93 1.39 -12.89
CA HIS A 16 7.45 0.14 -13.50
C HIS A 16 6.43 -0.64 -12.65
N ILE A 17 5.47 0.04 -12.03
CA ILE A 17 4.37 -0.58 -11.26
C ILE A 17 3.03 -0.38 -11.97
N GLY A 18 2.29 -1.46 -12.19
CA GLY A 18 0.96 -1.43 -12.79
C GLY A 18 0.98 -0.87 -14.21
N GLY A 19 0.39 0.31 -14.44
CA GLY A 19 0.45 1.04 -15.72
C GLY A 19 1.48 2.18 -15.75
N ILE A 20 2.32 2.32 -14.72
CA ILE A 20 3.24 3.44 -14.54
C ILE A 20 4.64 3.03 -15.01
N ASP A 21 5.23 3.80 -15.93
CA ASP A 21 6.66 3.74 -16.23
C ASP A 21 7.45 4.44 -15.13
N HIS A 22 7.16 5.73 -14.92
CA HIS A 22 7.71 6.53 -13.85
C HIS A 22 6.65 7.55 -13.37
N CYS A 23 6.56 7.76 -12.06
CA CYS A 23 5.71 8.79 -11.48
C CYS A 23 6.33 9.26 -10.15
N GLU A 24 6.38 10.57 -9.95
CA GLU A 24 6.68 11.18 -8.66
C GLU A 24 5.52 12.08 -8.24
N LEU A 25 5.04 11.92 -7.01
CA LEU A 25 3.96 12.72 -6.44
C LEU A 25 4.28 13.09 -4.99
N SER A 26 4.23 14.39 -4.70
CA SER A 26 4.24 14.89 -3.32
C SER A 26 2.82 15.07 -2.81
N VAL A 27 2.56 14.55 -1.62
CA VAL A 27 1.28 14.53 -0.93
C VAL A 27 1.44 15.35 0.35
N SER A 28 0.64 16.41 0.49
CA SER A 28 0.58 17.17 1.72
C SER A 28 -0.36 16.52 2.73
N PRO A 29 -0.12 16.69 4.04
CA PRO A 29 -1.04 16.24 5.07
C PRO A 29 -2.47 16.75 4.87
N GLY A 30 -3.44 15.87 5.13
CA GLY A 30 -4.86 16.11 4.89
C GLY A 30 -5.44 15.17 3.83
N ILE A 31 -6.51 15.60 3.18
CA ILE A 31 -7.21 14.81 2.17
C ILE A 31 -6.63 15.13 0.80
N THR A 32 -6.10 14.11 0.13
CA THR A 32 -5.63 14.21 -1.26
C THR A 32 -6.60 13.51 -2.20
N VAL A 33 -7.07 14.23 -3.22
CA VAL A 33 -7.98 13.71 -4.24
C VAL A 33 -7.25 13.55 -5.57
N LEU A 34 -7.17 12.32 -6.08
CA LEU A 34 -6.57 12.04 -7.39
C LEU A 34 -7.60 12.21 -8.51
N MET A 35 -7.58 13.36 -9.21
CA MET A 35 -8.51 13.68 -10.30
C MET A 35 -7.84 13.66 -11.70
N GLY A 36 -8.61 13.38 -12.77
CA GLY A 36 -8.13 13.46 -14.16
C GLY A 36 -9.11 12.88 -15.20
N ARG A 37 -8.94 13.22 -16.48
CA ARG A 37 -9.84 12.78 -17.59
C ARG A 37 -9.50 11.40 -18.17
N ASN A 38 -8.24 10.95 -18.07
CA ASN A 38 -7.77 9.62 -18.50
C ASN A 38 -7.14 8.90 -17.31
N ALA A 39 -7.96 8.23 -16.51
CA ALA A 39 -7.64 7.63 -15.20
C ALA A 39 -6.58 6.50 -15.19
N THR A 40 -5.72 6.40 -16.20
CA THR A 40 -5.03 5.17 -16.59
C THR A 40 -4.14 4.58 -15.49
N ASN A 41 -3.65 5.40 -14.54
CA ASN A 41 -2.68 4.98 -13.53
C ASN A 41 -3.08 5.21 -12.07
N ARG A 42 -4.31 5.68 -11.73
CA ARG A 42 -4.67 5.89 -10.31
C ARG A 42 -4.70 4.61 -9.49
N PRO A 43 -5.34 3.53 -9.98
CA PRO A 43 -5.29 2.26 -9.27
C PRO A 43 -3.85 1.77 -9.12
N SER A 44 -3.02 1.93 -10.15
CA SER A 44 -1.60 1.57 -10.09
C SER A 44 -0.82 2.39 -9.06
N PHE A 45 -1.05 3.70 -8.98
CA PHE A 45 -0.41 4.56 -7.99
C PHE A 45 -0.83 4.20 -6.56
N LEU A 46 -2.14 3.99 -6.33
CA LEU A 46 -2.63 3.56 -5.01
C LEU A 46 -2.09 2.18 -4.61
N ARG A 47 -1.96 1.26 -5.57
CA ARG A 47 -1.32 -0.05 -5.35
C ARG A 47 0.18 0.08 -5.06
N ALA A 48 0.88 1.02 -5.72
CA ALA A 48 2.28 1.32 -5.41
C ALA A 48 2.44 1.87 -3.98
N VAL A 49 1.58 2.82 -3.57
CA VAL A 49 1.54 3.34 -2.19
C VAL A 49 1.29 2.20 -1.19
N ALA A 50 0.34 1.31 -1.47
CA ALA A 50 0.11 0.13 -0.62
C ALA A 50 1.38 -0.74 -0.50
N GLY A 51 2.10 -0.94 -1.60
CA GLY A 51 3.34 -1.73 -1.64
C GLY A 51 4.47 -1.18 -0.76
N VAL A 52 4.75 0.12 -0.85
CA VAL A 52 5.79 0.78 -0.03
C VAL A 52 5.39 0.90 1.45
N LEU A 53 4.08 0.94 1.73
CA LEU A 53 3.59 0.87 3.11
C LEU A 53 3.77 -0.52 3.73
N GLY A 54 3.94 -1.58 2.94
CA GLY A 54 4.08 -2.96 3.44
C GLY A 54 3.08 -3.95 2.86
N GLY A 55 2.02 -3.46 2.22
CA GLY A 55 0.94 -4.27 1.67
C GLY A 55 1.30 -5.08 0.43
N SER A 56 0.35 -5.88 -0.03
CA SER A 56 0.55 -6.87 -1.10
C SER A 56 -0.01 -6.44 -2.46
N ALA A 57 -0.63 -5.26 -2.56
CA ALA A 57 -1.42 -4.88 -3.73
C ALA A 57 -0.61 -4.46 -4.98
N ALA A 58 0.69 -4.19 -4.84
CA ALA A 58 1.53 -3.73 -5.94
C ALA A 58 1.88 -4.85 -6.93
N THR A 59 1.91 -4.52 -8.21
CA THR A 59 2.21 -5.46 -9.30
C THR A 59 3.21 -4.82 -10.27
N VAL A 60 4.24 -5.55 -10.69
CA VAL A 60 5.17 -5.10 -11.74
C VAL A 60 4.41 -4.86 -13.05
N LYS A 61 4.74 -3.78 -13.76
CA LYS A 61 4.16 -3.39 -15.05
C LYS A 61 4.28 -4.55 -16.07
N SER A 62 3.24 -4.78 -16.86
CA SER A 62 3.10 -5.98 -17.71
C SER A 62 4.24 -6.22 -18.71
N ASP A 63 4.94 -5.17 -19.13
CA ASP A 63 6.06 -5.17 -20.08
C ASP A 63 7.41 -4.85 -19.41
N ALA A 64 7.50 -4.97 -18.07
CA ALA A 64 8.73 -4.84 -17.30
C ALA A 64 9.01 -6.10 -16.47
N ASP A 65 10.29 -6.37 -16.19
CA ASP A 65 10.73 -7.51 -15.36
C ASP A 65 10.94 -7.14 -13.89
N GLU A 66 11.15 -5.85 -13.60
CA GLU A 66 11.38 -5.31 -12.28
C GLU A 66 10.56 -4.04 -12.06
N GLY A 67 10.30 -3.71 -10.80
CA GLY A 67 9.64 -2.46 -10.41
C GLY A 67 10.03 -2.04 -9.01
N ALA A 68 9.86 -0.76 -8.70
CA ALA A 68 10.23 -0.20 -7.42
C ALA A 68 9.24 0.89 -6.99
N VAL A 69 9.11 1.04 -5.68
CA VAL A 69 8.41 2.17 -5.06
C VAL A 69 9.27 2.71 -3.92
N LYS A 70 9.37 4.03 -3.85
CA LYS A 70 10.04 4.76 -2.77
C LYS A 70 9.05 5.73 -2.13
N LEU A 71 9.09 5.84 -0.81
CA LEU A 71 8.37 6.83 -0.02
C LEU A 71 9.38 7.60 0.84
N ASP A 72 9.46 8.90 0.64
CA ASP A 72 10.16 9.80 1.54
C ASP A 72 9.13 10.48 2.45
N LEU A 73 9.24 10.25 3.77
CA LEU A 73 8.29 10.74 4.76
C LEU A 73 9.04 11.08 6.06
N ASN A 74 8.87 12.30 6.57
CA ASN A 74 9.46 12.75 7.84
C ASN A 74 10.99 12.57 7.93
N GLY A 75 11.69 12.70 6.80
CA GLY A 75 13.15 12.51 6.74
C GLY A 75 13.61 11.06 6.70
N GLU A 76 12.66 10.10 6.69
CA GLU A 76 12.93 8.69 6.48
C GLU A 76 12.57 8.28 5.05
N THR A 77 13.32 7.32 4.51
CA THR A 77 13.09 6.75 3.19
C THR A 77 12.73 5.28 3.33
N TYR A 78 11.57 4.92 2.80
CA TYR A 78 11.07 3.55 2.70
C TYR A 78 11.09 3.09 1.26
N THR A 79 11.40 1.82 1.03
CA THR A 79 11.52 1.24 -0.31
C THR A 79 10.86 -0.11 -0.40
N ARG A 80 10.38 -0.44 -1.60
CA ARG A 80 10.00 -1.79 -1.97
C ARG A 80 10.45 -2.08 -3.39
N HIS A 81 11.12 -3.21 -3.57
CA HIS A 81 11.55 -3.71 -4.88
C HIS A 81 10.77 -4.96 -5.22
N TYR A 82 10.47 -5.11 -6.52
CA TYR A 82 9.68 -6.20 -7.06
C TYR A 82 10.37 -6.77 -8.30
N ALA A 83 10.20 -8.07 -8.52
CA ALA A 83 10.57 -8.73 -9.76
C ALA A 83 9.44 -9.63 -10.25
N ARG A 84 9.39 -9.84 -11.56
CA ARG A 84 8.53 -10.86 -12.17
C ARG A 84 9.20 -12.23 -12.09
N ARG A 85 8.54 -13.18 -11.44
CA ARG A 85 8.98 -14.59 -11.34
C ARG A 85 7.81 -15.47 -11.75
N ASN A 86 8.03 -16.32 -12.76
CA ASN A 86 6.99 -17.24 -13.28
C ASN A 86 5.66 -16.55 -13.65
N GLY A 87 5.72 -15.30 -14.14
CA GLY A 87 4.53 -14.52 -14.48
C GLY A 87 3.88 -13.76 -13.30
N GLU A 88 4.36 -13.97 -12.07
CA GLU A 88 3.85 -13.34 -10.86
C GLU A 88 4.77 -12.23 -10.36
N THR A 89 4.21 -11.25 -9.65
CA THR A 89 5.00 -10.21 -8.96
C THR A 89 5.44 -10.72 -7.60
N VAL A 90 6.75 -10.67 -7.33
CA VAL A 90 7.34 -11.05 -6.05
C VAL A 90 8.12 -9.87 -5.50
N ALA A 91 7.91 -9.53 -4.22
CA ALA A 91 8.76 -8.57 -3.53
C ALA A 91 10.16 -9.17 -3.33
N THR A 92 11.20 -8.47 -3.81
CA THR A 92 12.58 -8.94 -3.80
C THR A 92 13.46 -8.25 -2.78
N GLY A 93 12.99 -7.14 -2.18
CA GLY A 93 13.71 -6.43 -1.13
C GLY A 93 13.17 -5.03 -0.86
N GLY A 94 13.98 -4.24 -0.18
CA GLY A 94 13.64 -2.92 0.33
C GLY A 94 13.28 -2.93 1.81
N ALA A 95 13.04 -1.75 2.36
CA ALA A 95 12.56 -1.54 3.72
C ALA A 95 11.22 -0.79 3.66
N PRO A 96 10.07 -1.49 3.67
CA PRO A 96 8.77 -0.84 3.68
C PRO A 96 8.53 -0.07 4.99
N TYR A 97 7.49 0.75 5.01
CA TYR A 97 7.05 1.43 6.23
C TYR A 97 6.74 0.46 7.38
N THR A 98 6.15 -0.69 7.08
CA THR A 98 5.93 -1.77 8.04
C THR A 98 5.98 -3.14 7.36
N GLU A 99 6.34 -4.17 8.12
CA GLU A 99 6.29 -5.57 7.69
C GLU A 99 4.91 -6.22 7.92
N HIS A 100 3.97 -5.51 8.57
CA HIS A 100 2.63 -6.01 8.87
C HIS A 100 1.68 -5.87 7.68
N SER A 101 1.91 -6.66 6.62
CA SER A 101 1.14 -6.62 5.37
C SER A 101 -0.37 -6.78 5.59
N ASN A 102 -0.78 -7.64 6.53
CA ASN A 102 -2.18 -7.85 6.89
C ASN A 102 -2.85 -6.56 7.42
N LEU A 103 -2.17 -5.74 8.22
CA LEU A 103 -2.69 -4.46 8.71
C LEU A 103 -2.83 -3.45 7.58
N VAL A 104 -1.83 -3.38 6.69
CA VAL A 104 -1.88 -2.48 5.54
C VAL A 104 -3.03 -2.85 4.62
N ASP A 105 -3.16 -4.12 4.26
CA ASP A 105 -4.15 -4.58 3.29
C ASP A 105 -5.58 -4.55 3.83
N LEU A 106 -5.76 -4.66 5.16
CA LEU A 106 -7.08 -4.59 5.79
C LEU A 106 -7.52 -3.17 6.14
N PHE A 107 -6.63 -2.36 6.72
CA PHE A 107 -7.01 -1.11 7.38
C PHE A 107 -6.48 0.16 6.72
N ALA A 108 -5.28 0.13 6.12
CA ALA A 108 -4.70 1.33 5.52
C ALA A 108 -5.08 1.48 4.03
N CYS A 109 -5.11 0.38 3.29
CA CYS A 109 -5.29 0.36 1.84
C CYS A 109 -6.59 -0.33 1.45
N ILE A 110 -7.70 0.41 1.53
CA ILE A 110 -9.04 -0.10 1.20
C ILE A 110 -9.28 -0.05 -0.32
N LEU A 111 -8.50 -0.85 -1.07
CA LEU A 111 -8.58 -0.95 -2.53
C LEU A 111 -9.61 -2.01 -2.97
N GLU A 112 -9.74 -2.23 -4.29
CA GLU A 112 -10.62 -3.23 -4.91
C GLU A 112 -10.50 -4.64 -4.31
N THR A 113 -9.27 -5.06 -3.98
CA THR A 113 -8.96 -6.39 -3.47
C THR A 113 -8.96 -6.46 -1.95
N ASN A 114 -9.32 -5.38 -1.25
CA ASN A 114 -9.36 -5.35 0.21
C ASN A 114 -10.33 -6.42 0.76
N PRO A 115 -9.87 -7.31 1.68
CA PRO A 115 -10.70 -8.40 2.17
C PRO A 115 -11.98 -7.96 2.86
N ALA A 116 -11.95 -6.87 3.65
CA ALA A 116 -13.12 -6.37 4.35
C ALA A 116 -14.18 -5.82 3.38
N ARG A 117 -13.74 -5.07 2.36
CA ARG A 117 -14.60 -4.60 1.27
C ARG A 117 -15.26 -5.77 0.54
N ARG A 118 -14.49 -6.82 0.22
CA ARG A 118 -15.00 -8.01 -0.46
C ARG A 118 -16.03 -8.78 0.38
N ALA A 119 -15.79 -8.88 1.70
CA ALA A 119 -16.74 -9.51 2.60
C ALA A 119 -18.08 -8.76 2.62
N VAL A 120 -18.05 -7.42 2.72
CA VAL A 120 -19.25 -6.59 2.65
C VAL A 120 -19.97 -6.75 1.31
N GLU A 121 -19.24 -6.73 0.19
CA GLU A 121 -19.80 -6.91 -1.16
C GLU A 121 -20.49 -8.27 -1.33
N ARG A 122 -20.01 -9.32 -0.64
CA ARG A 122 -20.54 -10.69 -0.73
C ARG A 122 -21.59 -11.01 0.34
N GLY A 123 -21.74 -10.16 1.35
CA GLY A 123 -22.58 -10.44 2.52
C GLY A 123 -21.95 -11.45 3.50
N ASP A 124 -20.63 -11.61 3.47
CA ASP A 124 -19.89 -12.44 4.41
C ASP A 124 -19.77 -11.73 5.77
N ASP A 125 -19.43 -12.47 6.84
CA ASP A 125 -19.20 -11.88 8.15
C ASP A 125 -17.91 -11.04 8.16
N ILE A 126 -18.07 -9.70 8.17
CA ILE A 126 -16.97 -8.76 8.24
C ILE A 126 -16.17 -8.92 9.54
N ARG A 127 -16.81 -9.33 10.65
CA ARG A 127 -16.15 -9.50 11.95
C ARG A 127 -15.02 -10.52 11.84
N ASP A 128 -15.29 -11.64 11.18
CA ASP A 128 -14.31 -12.71 10.97
C ASP A 128 -13.11 -12.25 10.13
N VAL A 129 -13.28 -11.22 9.29
CA VAL A 129 -12.20 -10.66 8.47
C VAL A 129 -11.36 -9.65 9.23
N ILE A 130 -12.01 -8.73 9.95
CA ILE A 130 -11.30 -7.67 10.68
C ILE A 130 -10.60 -8.19 11.93
N MET A 131 -11.05 -9.32 12.50
CA MET A 131 -10.44 -9.92 13.69
C MET A 131 -9.19 -10.76 13.37
N ARG A 132 -8.92 -11.11 12.11
CA ARG A 132 -7.77 -11.97 11.73
C ARG A 132 -6.40 -11.48 12.19
N PRO A 133 -6.11 -10.16 12.19
CA PRO A 133 -4.82 -9.66 12.67
C PRO A 133 -4.71 -9.63 14.20
N VAL A 134 -5.82 -9.82 14.92
CA VAL A 134 -5.82 -9.91 16.38
C VAL A 134 -5.40 -11.31 16.74
N ASP A 135 -4.31 -11.45 17.47
CA ASP A 135 -3.91 -12.73 18.06
C ASP A 135 -4.92 -13.11 19.15
N THR A 136 -5.99 -13.80 18.74
CA THR A 136 -7.03 -14.23 19.65
C THR A 136 -6.58 -15.40 20.53
N ASP A 137 -5.51 -16.09 20.16
CA ASP A 137 -4.98 -17.22 20.91
C ASP A 137 -4.27 -16.72 22.18
N GLU A 138 -3.48 -15.63 22.12
CA GLU A 138 -2.89 -14.99 23.31
C GLU A 138 -3.94 -14.41 24.28
N ILE A 139 -5.11 -14.00 23.79
CA ILE A 139 -6.16 -13.39 24.61
C ILE A 139 -6.97 -14.47 25.35
N GLN A 140 -7.20 -15.63 24.73
CA GLN A 140 -7.97 -16.71 25.35
C GLN A 140 -7.18 -17.50 26.41
N GLU A 141 -5.84 -17.50 26.38
CA GLU A 141 -5.02 -18.13 27.44
C GLU A 141 -5.02 -17.36 28.78
N ARG A 142 -5.57 -16.14 28.81
CA ARG A 142 -5.58 -15.27 30.00
C ARG A 142 -6.92 -15.23 30.74
N ILE A 143 -7.87 -16.11 30.41
CA ILE A 143 -9.19 -16.20 31.06
C ILE A 143 -9.39 -17.56 31.71
#